data_AF-A0AAD7ZRW4-F1
#
_entry.id   AF-A0AAD7ZRW4-F1
#
_cell.length_a   1.000
_cell.length_b   1.000
_cell.length_c   1.000
_cell.angle_alpha   90.00
_cell.angle_beta   90.00
_cell.angle_gamma   90.00
#
_symmetry.space_group_name_H-M   'P 1'
#
loop_
_entity.id
_entity.type
_entity.pdbx_description
1 polymer ?
#
loop_
_entity_poly.entity_id
_entity_poly.type
_entity_poly.pdbx_seq_one_letter_code
_entity_poly.pdbx_strand_id
1 'polypeptide(L)'
;MKYLEMEDYTRWIKVCQTVNDPKIEDYAGFLCEDLITLKKTFLDFEDINEWYRKANVFSDMQQQIFEQLYQLEDDGEFGTLIPLFLDREQILKRDKTILDIISILFVKSFILNADKDYWQILYSNVVHGVSLLSLVDQIKENGPTLLVIRDNDNFVFGGYASESWKNRTVWVLW
;
A
#
# COMPACT_ATOMS: atom_id res chain seq x y z
N MET A 1 -23.94 -24.88 -16.23
CA MET A 1 -22.70 -24.22 -16.65
C MET A 1 -23.10 -23.02 -17.49
N LYS A 2 -23.28 -21.85 -16.86
CA LYS A 2 -23.64 -20.61 -17.57
C LYS A 2 -22.38 -20.08 -18.23
N TYR A 3 -22.45 -19.79 -19.52
CA TYR A 3 -21.40 -19.12 -20.27
C TYR A 3 -21.10 -17.79 -19.57
N LEU A 4 -19.89 -17.62 -19.05
CA LEU A 4 -19.38 -16.30 -18.64
C LEU A 4 -19.46 -15.41 -19.88
N GLU A 5 -20.16 -14.29 -19.77
CA GLU A 5 -20.33 -13.37 -20.88
C GLU A 5 -18.95 -12.89 -21.34
N MET A 6 -18.76 -12.79 -22.66
CA MET A 6 -17.47 -12.43 -23.27
C MET A 6 -16.92 -11.09 -22.73
N GLU A 7 -17.81 -10.20 -22.27
CA GLU A 7 -17.44 -8.93 -21.63
C GLU A 7 -16.70 -9.12 -20.29
N ASP A 8 -17.14 -10.07 -19.45
CA ASP A 8 -16.46 -10.40 -18.19
C ASP A 8 -15.06 -10.96 -18.49
N TYR A 9 -14.94 -11.87 -19.45
CA TYR A 9 -13.65 -12.42 -19.87
C TYR A 9 -12.69 -11.34 -20.37
N THR A 10 -13.20 -10.37 -21.14
CA THR A 10 -12.39 -9.25 -21.67
C THR A 10 -11.97 -8.29 -20.56
N ARG A 11 -12.76 -8.17 -19.49
CA ARG A 11 -12.38 -7.43 -18.27
C ARG A 11 -11.22 -8.11 -17.54
N TRP A 12 -11.19 -9.44 -17.44
CA TRP A 12 -10.07 -10.18 -16.84
C TRP A 12 -8.77 -9.99 -17.61
N ILE A 13 -8.80 -9.93 -18.94
CA ILE A 13 -7.62 -9.62 -19.76
C ILE A 13 -7.08 -8.21 -19.46
N LYS A 14 -7.95 -7.24 -19.13
CA LYS A 14 -7.52 -5.89 -18.70
C LYS A 14 -7.00 -5.86 -17.26
N VAL A 15 -7.46 -6.74 -16.38
CA VAL A 15 -6.98 -6.86 -14.99
C VAL A 15 -5.64 -7.60 -14.93
N CYS A 16 -5.47 -8.64 -15.75
CA CYS A 16 -4.25 -9.42 -15.89
C CYS A 16 -3.32 -8.88 -16.99
N GLN A 17 -3.58 -7.66 -17.49
CA GLN A 17 -2.65 -7.01 -18.41
C GLN A 17 -1.31 -6.85 -17.69
N THR A 18 -0.22 -7.17 -18.37
CA THR A 18 1.12 -6.86 -17.88
C THR A 18 1.21 -5.35 -17.72
N VAL A 19 1.10 -4.90 -16.47
CA VAL A 19 1.35 -3.52 -16.13
C VAL A 19 2.86 -3.34 -16.25
N ASN A 20 3.30 -2.63 -17.28
CA ASN A 20 4.70 -2.19 -17.38
C ASN A 20 4.92 -1.07 -16.36
N ASP A 21 4.98 -1.43 -15.09
CA ASP A 21 5.36 -0.55 -13.99
C ASP A 21 6.70 -1.03 -13.43
N PRO A 22 7.77 -0.21 -13.52
CA PRO A 22 9.08 -0.60 -13.01
C PRO A 22 9.05 -0.97 -11.51
N LYS A 23 8.09 -0.44 -10.75
CA LYS A 23 7.92 -0.81 -9.34
C LYS A 23 7.55 -2.28 -9.13
N ILE A 24 6.92 -2.93 -10.11
CA ILE A 24 6.53 -4.34 -9.99
C ILE A 24 7.77 -5.23 -9.91
N GLU A 25 8.81 -4.94 -10.69
CA GLU A 25 10.07 -5.65 -10.63
C GLU A 25 10.76 -5.41 -9.28
N ASP A 26 10.73 -4.17 -8.77
CA ASP A 26 11.28 -3.83 -7.46
C ASP A 26 10.57 -4.57 -6.32
N TYR A 27 9.22 -4.58 -6.32
CA TYR A 27 8.43 -5.30 -5.31
C TYR A 27 8.63 -6.81 -5.41
N ALA A 28 8.66 -7.37 -6.62
CA ALA A 28 8.92 -8.79 -6.81
C ALA A 28 10.33 -9.16 -6.34
N GLY A 29 11.33 -8.33 -6.65
CA GLY A 29 12.70 -8.50 -6.17
C GLY A 29 12.78 -8.49 -4.65
N PHE A 30 12.07 -7.56 -3.99
CA PHE A 30 12.01 -7.49 -2.53
C PHE A 30 11.29 -8.70 -1.91
N LEU A 31 10.09 -9.04 -2.39
CA LEU A 31 9.29 -10.15 -1.83
C LEU A 31 9.97 -11.50 -2.00
N CYS A 32 10.73 -11.66 -3.08
CA CYS A 32 11.46 -12.87 -3.40
C CYS A 32 12.95 -12.79 -3.08
N GLU A 33 13.41 -11.78 -2.31
CA GLU A 33 14.84 -11.59 -2.02
C GLU A 33 15.48 -12.84 -1.41
N ASP A 34 14.78 -13.47 -0.47
CA ASP A 34 15.20 -14.72 0.17
C ASP A 34 15.36 -15.86 -0.86
N LEU A 35 14.41 -15.99 -1.80
CA LEU A 35 14.47 -17.00 -2.88
C LEU A 35 15.63 -16.72 -3.84
N ILE A 36 15.85 -15.44 -4.19
CA ILE A 36 16.94 -15.02 -5.07
C ILE A 36 18.29 -15.29 -4.39
N THR A 37 18.37 -15.07 -3.08
CA THR A 37 19.59 -15.26 -2.27
C THR A 37 20.02 -16.72 -2.18
N LEU A 38 19.10 -17.69 -2.34
CA LEU A 38 19.45 -19.11 -2.42
C LEU A 38 20.36 -19.44 -3.61
N LYS A 39 20.43 -18.58 -4.64
CA LYS A 39 21.26 -18.74 -5.85
C LYS A 39 21.09 -20.10 -6.54
N LYS A 40 19.95 -20.75 -6.32
CA LYS A 40 19.59 -22.00 -6.97
C LYS A 40 19.00 -21.70 -8.35
N THR A 41 19.39 -22.48 -9.35
CA THR A 41 18.81 -22.38 -10.70
C THR A 41 17.41 -22.99 -10.77
N PHE A 42 17.07 -23.88 -9.83
CA PHE A 42 15.76 -24.48 -9.68
C PHE A 42 15.38 -24.48 -8.20
N LEU A 43 14.17 -24.02 -7.91
CA LEU A 43 13.57 -24.07 -6.57
C LEU A 43 12.74 -25.35 -6.48
N ASP A 44 12.95 -26.12 -5.41
CA ASP A 44 12.09 -27.26 -5.11
C ASP A 44 10.91 -26.85 -4.22
N PHE A 45 10.01 -27.80 -3.94
CA PHE A 45 8.84 -27.54 -3.11
C PHE A 45 9.22 -27.10 -1.68
N GLU A 46 10.29 -27.67 -1.12
CA GLU A 46 10.70 -27.37 0.24
C GLU A 46 11.25 -25.94 0.33
N ASP A 47 12.04 -25.52 -0.66
CA ASP A 47 12.55 -24.15 -0.77
C ASP A 47 11.41 -23.12 -0.80
N ILE A 48 10.38 -23.38 -1.62
CA ILE A 48 9.21 -22.49 -1.75
C ILE A 48 8.38 -22.50 -0.46
N ASN A 49 8.16 -23.68 0.14
CA ASN A 49 7.39 -23.84 1.36
C ASN A 49 8.07 -23.16 2.55
N GLU A 50 9.40 -23.27 2.66
CA GLU A 50 10.18 -22.60 3.70
C GLU A 50 10.16 -21.08 3.52
N TRP A 51 10.31 -20.58 2.29
CA TRP A 51 10.16 -19.16 1.99
C TRP A 51 8.76 -18.65 2.33
N TYR A 52 7.71 -19.35 1.89
CA TYR A 52 6.32 -18.94 2.12
C TYR A 52 6.01 -18.79 3.62
N ARG A 53 6.55 -19.70 4.46
CA ARG A 53 6.42 -19.61 5.92
C ARG A 53 7.08 -18.39 6.55
N LYS A 54 8.08 -17.81 5.87
CA LYS A 54 8.82 -16.62 6.33
C LYS A 54 8.29 -15.33 5.70
N ALA A 55 7.68 -15.43 4.51
CA ALA A 55 7.22 -14.32 3.71
C ALA A 55 5.86 -13.78 4.20
N ASN A 56 5.80 -13.28 5.43
CA ASN A 56 4.57 -12.76 6.04
C ASN A 56 3.90 -11.69 5.16
N VAL A 57 4.69 -10.75 4.65
CA VAL A 57 4.24 -9.66 3.79
C VAL A 57 3.58 -10.19 2.50
N PHE A 58 4.14 -11.27 1.92
CA PHE A 58 3.56 -11.91 0.74
C PHE A 58 2.26 -12.64 1.08
N SER A 59 2.24 -13.41 2.17
CA SER A 59 1.05 -14.12 2.65
C SER A 59 -0.10 -13.15 2.94
N ASP A 60 0.19 -12.04 3.63
CA ASP A 60 -0.79 -11.00 3.94
C ASP A 60 -1.34 -10.36 2.67
N MET A 61 -0.49 -10.01 1.70
CA MET A 61 -0.95 -9.47 0.42
C MET A 61 -1.78 -10.47 -0.38
N GLN A 62 -1.36 -11.74 -0.42
CA GLN A 62 -2.07 -12.79 -1.12
C GLN A 62 -3.48 -12.96 -0.56
N GLN A 63 -3.62 -13.14 0.76
CA GLN A 63 -4.91 -13.37 1.42
C GLN A 63 -5.95 -12.32 1.02
N GLN A 64 -5.54 -11.04 0.98
CA GLN A 64 -6.42 -9.93 0.61
C GLN A 64 -6.87 -9.94 -0.84
N ILE A 65 -5.93 -10.22 -1.75
CA ILE A 65 -6.24 -10.28 -3.17
C ILE A 65 -7.29 -11.39 -3.38
N PHE A 66 -7.13 -12.52 -2.69
CA PHE A 66 -8.10 -13.61 -2.73
C PHE A 66 -9.46 -13.21 -2.15
N GLU A 67 -9.51 -12.59 -0.97
CA GLU A 67 -10.76 -12.10 -0.35
C GLU A 67 -11.52 -11.15 -1.30
N GLN A 68 -10.81 -10.24 -1.96
CA GLN A 68 -11.44 -9.28 -2.87
C GLN A 68 -11.86 -9.86 -4.21
N LEU A 69 -11.03 -10.74 -4.79
CA LEU A 69 -11.34 -11.38 -6.06
C LEU A 69 -12.53 -12.33 -5.94
N TYR A 70 -12.63 -13.04 -4.81
CA TYR A 70 -13.65 -14.06 -4.61
C TYR A 70 -14.84 -13.60 -3.76
N GLN A 71 -14.84 -12.33 -3.29
CA GLN A 71 -15.90 -11.77 -2.44
C GLN A 71 -16.26 -12.73 -1.30
N LEU A 72 -15.24 -13.34 -0.70
CA LEU A 72 -15.47 -14.19 0.47
C LEU A 72 -16.12 -13.30 1.52
N GLU A 73 -17.36 -13.62 1.90
CA GLU A 73 -18.12 -12.84 2.87
C GLU A 73 -17.30 -12.73 4.14
N ASP A 74 -16.85 -11.51 4.44
CA ASP A 74 -16.15 -11.16 5.66
C ASP A 74 -17.10 -11.41 6.83
N ASP A 75 -16.86 -12.51 7.55
CA ASP A 75 -17.47 -12.84 8.84
C ASP A 75 -17.00 -11.89 9.97
N GLY A 76 -16.24 -10.84 9.62
CA GLY A 76 -15.96 -9.67 10.44
C GLY A 76 -14.64 -9.76 11.22
N GLU A 77 -13.86 -10.82 11.01
CA GLU A 77 -12.58 -11.03 11.70
C GLU A 77 -11.35 -10.70 10.84
N PHE A 78 -11.48 -10.66 9.51
CA PHE A 78 -10.38 -10.31 8.61
C PHE A 78 -10.59 -8.89 8.06
N GLY A 79 -10.23 -7.90 8.87
CA GLY A 79 -10.22 -6.50 8.47
C GLY A 79 -9.49 -6.33 7.14
N THR A 80 -10.20 -5.84 6.12
CA THR A 80 -9.63 -5.68 4.78
C THR A 80 -8.35 -4.87 4.86
N LEU A 81 -7.22 -5.47 4.49
CA LEU A 81 -5.93 -4.80 4.49
C LEU A 81 -5.78 -3.79 3.32
N ILE A 82 -6.82 -3.57 2.51
CA ILE A 82 -7.02 -2.29 1.82
C ILE A 82 -7.69 -1.34 2.80
N PRO A 83 -7.08 -0.17 3.09
CA PRO A 83 -7.77 0.80 3.90
C PRO A 83 -9.12 1.19 3.27
N LEU A 84 -10.18 1.22 4.06
CA LEU A 84 -11.44 1.86 3.70
C LEU A 84 -11.17 3.35 3.44
N PHE A 85 -10.94 3.68 2.18
CA PHE A 85 -10.71 5.08 1.82
C PHE A 85 -12.01 5.85 1.99
N LEU A 86 -11.99 6.88 2.85
CA LEU A 86 -13.14 7.78 3.07
C LEU A 86 -13.64 8.38 1.76
N ASP A 87 -12.73 8.53 0.78
CA ASP A 87 -13.06 8.88 -0.59
C ASP A 87 -12.27 7.99 -1.56
N ARG A 88 -12.90 6.91 -2.04
CA ARG A 88 -12.31 5.97 -3.02
C ARG A 88 -11.88 6.66 -4.31
N GLU A 89 -12.52 7.77 -4.68
CA GLU A 89 -12.13 8.52 -5.88
C GLU A 89 -10.85 9.34 -5.69
N GLN A 90 -10.46 9.66 -4.45
CA GLN A 90 -9.28 10.49 -4.20
C GLN A 90 -7.96 9.74 -4.36
N ILE A 91 -7.91 8.45 -4.05
CA ILE A 91 -6.65 7.67 -4.03
C ILE A 91 -6.45 6.86 -5.30
N LEU A 92 -7.54 6.41 -5.94
CA LEU A 92 -7.46 5.70 -7.23
C LEU A 92 -7.14 6.62 -8.41
N LYS A 93 -7.29 7.94 -8.21
CA LYS A 93 -6.88 8.99 -9.14
C LYS A 93 -5.39 9.29 -8.95
N ARG A 94 -4.56 8.72 -9.85
CA ARG A 94 -3.07 8.83 -9.85
C ARG A 94 -2.55 10.28 -9.82
N ASP A 95 -3.40 11.25 -10.12
CA ASP A 95 -3.14 12.69 -10.06
C ASP A 95 -3.08 13.25 -8.64
N LYS A 96 -3.61 12.55 -7.62
CA LYS A 96 -3.67 13.06 -6.24
C LYS A 96 -2.64 12.45 -5.29
N THR A 97 -2.23 11.21 -5.56
CA THR A 97 -1.27 10.46 -4.74
C THR A 97 -0.22 9.78 -5.60
N ILE A 98 1.00 9.69 -5.06
CA ILE A 98 2.11 8.94 -5.64
C ILE A 98 2.05 7.43 -5.37
N LEU A 99 1.18 7.01 -4.46
CA LEU A 99 0.96 5.62 -4.10
C LEU A 99 -0.11 5.00 -5.01
N ASP A 100 0.26 3.92 -5.69
CA ASP A 100 -0.69 3.02 -6.35
C ASP A 100 -1.21 1.97 -5.37
N ILE A 101 -2.14 1.14 -5.85
CA ILE A 101 -2.79 0.12 -5.01
C ILE A 101 -1.79 -0.87 -4.40
N ILE A 102 -0.76 -1.27 -5.16
CA ILE A 102 0.26 -2.22 -4.68
C ILE A 102 1.13 -1.56 -3.61
N SER A 103 1.53 -0.30 -3.83
CA SER A 103 2.26 0.50 -2.85
C SER A 103 1.49 0.63 -1.54
N ILE A 104 0.17 0.83 -1.60
CA ILE A 104 -0.68 0.94 -0.41
C ILE A 104 -0.78 -0.39 0.33
N LEU A 105 -1.02 -1.49 -0.39
CA LEU A 105 -1.06 -2.84 0.18
C LEU A 105 0.25 -3.18 0.89
N PHE A 106 1.36 -2.92 0.20
CA PHE A 106 2.70 -3.12 0.74
C PHE A 106 2.91 -2.31 2.01
N VAL A 107 2.65 -1.00 1.99
CA VAL A 107 2.84 -0.16 3.19
C VAL A 107 1.90 -0.58 4.33
N LYS A 108 0.63 -0.88 4.06
CA LYS A 108 -0.32 -1.32 5.11
C LYS A 108 0.13 -2.64 5.76
N SER A 109 0.71 -3.58 5.03
CA SER A 109 1.27 -4.81 5.63
C SER A 109 2.41 -4.56 6.62
N PHE A 110 3.15 -3.46 6.49
CA PHE A 110 4.20 -3.09 7.46
C PHE A 110 3.66 -2.29 8.65
N ILE A 111 2.54 -1.59 8.48
CA ILE A 111 1.88 -0.84 9.56
C ILE A 111 0.89 -1.78 10.27
N LEU A 112 1.44 -2.86 10.84
CA LEU A 112 0.70 -3.77 11.72
C LEU A 112 0.17 -2.97 12.91
N ASN A 113 -1.14 -3.07 13.19
CA ASN A 113 -1.84 -2.35 14.27
C ASN A 113 -2.09 -0.85 14.03
N ALA A 114 -2.21 -0.38 12.78
CA ALA A 114 -2.96 0.85 12.58
C ALA A 114 -4.42 0.60 13.00
N ASP A 115 -4.81 1.05 14.20
CA ASP A 115 -6.17 0.94 14.77
C ASP A 115 -7.28 1.49 13.84
N LYS A 116 -6.89 2.19 12.77
CA LYS A 116 -7.79 2.78 11.79
C LYS A 116 -7.63 2.07 10.45
N ASP A 117 -8.69 1.38 10.07
CA ASP A 117 -8.82 0.82 8.74
C ASP A 117 -9.07 1.86 7.65
N TYR A 118 -9.21 3.15 7.96
CA TYR A 118 -9.47 4.18 6.95
C TYR A 118 -8.27 5.07 6.68
N TRP A 119 -7.94 5.27 5.40
CA TRP A 119 -6.92 6.21 4.97
C TRP A 119 -7.57 7.39 4.24
N GLN A 120 -7.06 8.58 4.49
CA GLN A 120 -7.48 9.82 3.85
C GLN A 120 -6.24 10.63 3.45
N ILE A 121 -6.29 11.26 2.28
CA ILE A 121 -5.26 12.22 1.87
C ILE A 121 -5.48 13.51 2.68
N LEU A 122 -4.57 13.81 3.60
CA LEU A 122 -4.56 15.07 4.34
C LEU A 122 -3.90 16.20 3.54
N TYR A 123 -2.84 15.88 2.80
CA TYR A 123 -2.09 16.84 2.01
C TYR A 123 -1.44 16.18 0.79
N SER A 124 -1.32 16.95 -0.28
CA SER A 124 -0.64 16.59 -1.53
C SER A 124 -0.20 17.89 -2.19
N ASN A 125 1.07 18.00 -2.57
CA ASN A 125 1.61 19.20 -3.20
C ASN A 125 0.96 19.51 -4.57
N VAL A 126 0.38 18.50 -5.23
CA VAL A 126 -0.37 18.65 -6.49
C VAL A 126 -1.72 19.32 -6.26
N VAL A 127 -2.40 18.98 -5.16
CA VAL A 127 -3.76 19.47 -4.86
C VAL A 127 -3.72 20.75 -4.03
N HIS A 128 -2.79 20.85 -3.08
CA HIS A 128 -2.77 21.87 -2.03
C HIS A 128 -1.63 22.89 -2.21
N GLY A 129 -0.83 22.78 -3.28
CA GLY A 129 0.32 23.64 -3.54
C GLY A 129 1.53 23.32 -2.66
N VAL A 130 2.64 24.06 -2.83
CA VAL A 130 3.93 23.79 -2.18
C VAL A 130 4.16 24.78 -1.03
N SER A 131 3.60 24.50 0.15
CA SER A 131 3.73 25.35 1.34
C SER A 131 3.86 24.50 2.59
N LEU A 132 4.98 24.66 3.31
CA LEU A 132 5.22 23.94 4.57
C LEU A 132 4.18 24.32 5.63
N LEU A 133 3.78 25.59 5.69
CA LEU A 133 2.75 26.05 6.63
C LEU A 133 1.41 25.37 6.35
N SER A 134 1.05 25.26 5.06
CA SER A 134 -0.18 24.58 4.64
C SER A 134 -0.13 23.08 4.94
N LEU A 135 1.02 22.43 4.77
CA LEU A 135 1.21 21.03 5.19
C LEU A 135 1.00 20.87 6.69
N VAL A 136 1.71 21.66 7.52
CA VAL A 136 1.63 21.59 8.99
C VAL A 136 0.20 21.82 9.49
N ASP A 137 -0.51 22.77 8.89
CA ASP A 137 -1.91 23.05 9.25
C ASP A 137 -2.87 21.91 8.92
N GLN A 138 -2.57 21.11 7.89
CA GLN A 138 -3.41 19.98 7.47
C GLN A 138 -3.11 18.69 8.25
N ILE A 139 -1.88 18.49 8.75
CA ILE A 139 -1.48 17.24 9.42
C ILE A 139 -1.54 17.30 10.95
N LYS A 140 -1.59 18.50 11.55
CA LYS A 140 -1.68 18.66 13.01
C LYS A 140 -2.93 17.98 13.57
N GLU A 141 -2.81 17.33 14.73
CA GLU A 141 -3.95 16.76 15.47
C GLU A 141 -4.79 15.68 14.75
N ASN A 142 -4.28 15.08 13.66
CA ASN A 142 -5.04 14.09 12.86
C ASN A 142 -4.81 12.62 13.25
N GLY A 143 -4.05 12.34 14.31
CA GLY A 143 -3.68 10.99 14.73
C GLY A 143 -2.44 10.47 13.98
N PRO A 144 -2.30 9.13 13.86
CA PRO A 144 -1.22 8.54 13.09
C PRO A 144 -1.27 8.96 11.62
N THR A 145 -0.11 9.19 11.00
CA THR A 145 -0.03 9.67 9.62
C THR A 145 1.11 8.99 8.86
N LEU A 146 0.91 8.79 7.56
CA LEU A 146 1.93 8.33 6.63
C LEU A 146 2.36 9.51 5.76
N LEU A 147 3.65 9.87 5.84
CA LEU A 147 4.27 10.84 4.94
C LEU A 147 4.97 10.09 3.82
N VAL A 148 4.70 10.47 2.58
CA VAL A 148 5.37 9.91 1.39
C VAL A 148 5.89 11.04 0.52
N ILE A 149 7.16 10.94 0.12
CA ILE A 149 7.89 11.92 -0.66
C ILE A 149 8.42 11.21 -1.90
N ARG A 150 8.26 11.85 -3.06
CA ARG A 150 8.97 11.50 -4.29
C ARG A 150 10.00 12.59 -4.57
N ASP A 151 11.26 12.22 -4.72
CA ASP A 151 12.30 13.17 -5.13
C ASP A 151 12.30 13.41 -6.66
N ASN A 152 13.24 14.23 -7.13
CA ASN A 152 13.36 14.56 -8.54
C ASN A 152 13.90 13.39 -9.39
N ASP A 153 14.54 12.41 -8.75
CA ASP A 153 15.11 11.22 -9.39
C ASP A 153 14.10 10.04 -9.36
N ASN A 154 12.85 10.30 -8.97
CA ASN A 154 11.73 9.35 -8.82
C ASN A 154 11.87 8.32 -7.70
N PHE A 155 12.80 8.49 -6.76
CA PHE A 155 12.82 7.67 -5.56
C PHE A 155 11.66 8.05 -4.65
N VAL A 156 10.97 7.03 -4.13
CA VAL A 156 9.84 7.18 -3.21
C VAL A 156 10.27 6.71 -1.83
N PHE A 157 10.17 7.59 -0.84
CA PHE A 157 10.49 7.29 0.56
C PHE A 157 9.55 8.05 1.48
N GLY A 158 9.62 7.76 2.78
CA GLY A 158 8.65 8.33 3.71
C GLY A 158 8.84 7.86 5.14
N GLY A 159 7.82 8.09 5.94
CA GLY A 159 7.79 7.66 7.33
C GLY A 159 6.37 7.58 7.87
N TYR A 160 6.16 6.63 8.78
CA TYR A 160 4.95 6.52 9.57
C TYR A 160 5.16 7.22 10.92
N ALA A 161 4.29 8.18 11.23
CA ALA A 161 4.19 8.78 12.55
C ALA A 161 3.02 8.12 13.28
N SER A 162 3.30 7.43 14.39
CA SER A 162 2.27 6.74 15.19
C SER A 162 1.43 7.69 16.05
N GLU A 163 1.84 8.95 16.21
CA GLU A 163 1.13 9.98 16.97
C GLU A 163 0.81 11.20 16.10
N SER A 164 -0.19 11.98 16.52
CA SER A 164 -0.49 13.30 15.95
C SER A 164 0.72 14.22 16.00
N TRP A 165 0.96 14.95 14.91
CA TRP A 165 1.89 16.06 14.88
C TRP A 165 1.43 17.16 15.85
N LYS A 166 2.36 17.65 16.67
CA LYS A 166 2.13 18.71 17.67
C LYS A 166 2.98 19.92 17.33
N ASN A 167 2.42 21.13 17.44
CA ASN A 167 3.22 22.33 17.40
C ASN A 167 4.12 22.35 18.64
N ARG A 168 5.43 22.39 18.42
CA ARG A 168 6.38 22.53 19.52
C ARG A 168 6.37 23.98 20.00
N THR A 169 5.52 24.29 20.96
CA THR A 169 5.61 25.54 21.72
C THR A 169 6.82 25.42 22.64
N VAL A 170 7.98 25.90 22.18
CA VAL A 170 9.12 26.07 23.08
C VAL A 170 8.79 27.24 24.00
N TRP A 171 8.32 26.93 25.21
CA TRP A 171 8.34 27.91 26.28
C TRP A 171 9.81 28.14 26.64
N VAL A 172 10.41 29.19 26.09
CA VAL A 172 11.68 29.71 26.59
C VAL A 172 11.36 30.32 27.95
N LEU A 173 11.51 29.52 29.01
CA LEU A 173 11.51 30.03 30.37
C LEU A 173 12.83 30.80 30.55
N TRP A 174 12.70 32.12 30.65
CA TRP A 174 13.72 33.00 31.23
C TRP A 174 13.59 32.98 32.75
#